data_AF-A0A3M2L2E6-F1
#
_entry.id   AF-A0A3M2L2E6-F1
#
_cell.length_a   1.000
_cell.length_b   1.000
_cell.length_c   1.000
_cell.angle_alpha   90.00
_cell.angle_beta   90.00
_cell.angle_gamma   90.00
#
_symmetry.space_group_name_H-M   'P 1'
#
loop_
_entity.id
_entity.type
_entity.pdbx_description
1 polymer ?
#
loop_
_entity_poly.entity_id
_entity_poly.type
_entity_poly.pdbx_seq_one_letter_code
_entity_poly.pdbx_strand_id
1 'polypeptide(L)'
;MARFSYDLPAMEQFISNLDQRISAVESHLTAVRTTASGLTDDYSGAAADAFTDAHDDWQTDSAQYLDKLKALRQQVETCRHNYADAREANRKMFGWSS
;
A
#
# COMPACT_ATOMS: atom_id res chain seq x y z
N MET A 1 -2.16 32.05 16.62
CA MET A 1 -2.94 30.97 16.00
C MET A 1 -1.96 29.99 15.38
N ALA A 2 -1.94 28.75 15.84
CA ALA A 2 -1.08 27.72 15.26
C ALA A 2 -1.53 27.46 13.82
N ARG A 3 -0.71 27.88 12.85
CA ARG A 3 -0.90 27.51 11.44
C ARG A 3 -0.55 26.03 11.36
N PHE A 4 -1.56 25.15 11.36
CA PHE A 4 -1.39 23.75 11.00
C PHE A 4 -0.92 23.70 9.55
N SER A 5 0.38 23.83 9.34
CA SER A 5 1.02 23.62 8.05
C SER A 5 1.29 22.12 7.95
N TYR A 6 0.34 21.37 7.40
CA TYR A 6 0.63 20.00 6.98
C TYR A 6 1.66 20.05 5.85
N ASP A 7 2.73 19.28 5.99
CA ASP A 7 3.83 19.20 5.02
C ASP A 7 3.40 18.34 3.83
N LEU A 8 2.84 18.99 2.80
CA LEU A 8 2.40 18.32 1.56
C LEU A 8 3.54 17.54 0.89
N PRO A 9 4.78 18.07 0.78
CA PRO A 9 5.94 17.29 0.33
C PRO A 9 6.18 16.01 1.13
N ALA A 10 6.10 16.07 2.47
CA ALA A 10 6.29 14.87 3.30
C ALA A 10 5.18 13.83 3.06
N MET A 11 3.92 14.27 2.85
CA MET A 11 2.82 13.37 2.48
C MET A 11 3.03 12.73 1.11
N GLU A 12 3.57 13.48 0.14
CA GLU A 12 3.89 12.96 -1.19
C GLU A 12 5.04 11.94 -1.14
N GLN A 13 6.08 12.21 -0.34
CA GLN A 13 7.14 11.23 -0.08
C GLN A 13 6.59 9.97 0.59
N PHE A 14 5.65 10.12 1.52
CA PHE A 14 5.02 8.97 2.18
C PHE A 14 4.19 8.13 1.20
N ILE A 15 3.42 8.76 0.30
CA ILE A 15 2.69 8.06 -0.78
C ILE A 15 3.67 7.30 -1.67
N SER A 16 4.78 7.92 -2.10
CA SER A 16 5.80 7.25 -2.91
C SER A 16 6.41 6.03 -2.21
N ASN A 17 6.68 6.14 -0.91
CA ASN A 17 7.17 5.02 -0.11
C ASN A 17 6.13 3.89 0.01
N LEU A 18 4.84 4.23 0.11
CA LEU A 18 3.76 3.24 0.12
C LEU A 18 3.66 2.54 -1.25
N ASP A 19 3.75 3.28 -2.35
CA ASP A 19 3.73 2.72 -3.71
C ASP A 19 4.87 1.71 -3.92
N GLN A 20 6.09 2.08 -3.53
CA GLN A 20 7.25 1.18 -3.61
C GLN A 20 7.05 -0.10 -2.77
N ARG A 21 6.49 0.03 -1.57
CA ARG A 21 6.23 -1.12 -0.68
C ARG A 21 5.13 -2.02 -1.22
N ILE A 22 4.04 -1.44 -1.74
CA ILE A 22 2.95 -2.18 -2.38
C ILE A 22 3.50 -3.01 -3.54
N SER A 23 4.26 -2.39 -4.44
CA SER A 23 4.87 -3.09 -5.57
C SER A 23 5.84 -4.19 -5.15
N ALA A 24 6.66 -3.94 -4.11
CA ALA A 24 7.57 -4.96 -3.58
C ALA A 24 6.81 -6.17 -3.00
N VAL A 25 5.75 -5.92 -2.24
CA VAL A 25 4.91 -7.00 -1.66
C VAL A 25 4.21 -7.79 -2.76
N GLU A 26 3.63 -7.13 -3.78
CA GLU A 26 3.01 -7.80 -4.93
C GLU A 26 4.00 -8.70 -5.69
N SER A 27 5.23 -8.20 -5.90
CA SER A 27 6.29 -8.97 -6.54
C SER A 27 6.67 -10.19 -5.69
N HIS A 28 6.85 -10.03 -4.38
CA HIS A 28 7.16 -11.15 -3.48
C HIS A 28 6.05 -12.19 -3.44
N LEU A 29 4.77 -11.78 -3.36
CA LEU A 29 3.65 -12.73 -3.35
C LEU A 29 3.58 -13.56 -4.63
N THR A 30 3.83 -12.92 -5.76
CA THR A 30 3.91 -13.59 -7.07
C THR A 30 5.09 -14.56 -7.10
N ALA A 31 6.27 -14.14 -6.66
CA ALA A 31 7.46 -14.99 -6.62
C ALA A 31 7.25 -16.22 -5.73
N VAL A 32 6.70 -16.04 -4.51
CA VAL A 32 6.41 -17.16 -3.61
C VAL A 32 5.39 -18.11 -4.22
N ARG A 33 4.34 -17.59 -4.89
CA ARG A 33 3.37 -18.44 -5.59
C ARG A 33 4.05 -19.31 -6.64
N THR A 34 4.90 -18.70 -7.49
CA THR A 34 5.63 -19.43 -8.53
C THR A 34 6.57 -20.48 -7.94
N THR A 35 7.28 -20.15 -6.86
CA THR A 35 8.15 -21.10 -6.16
C THR A 35 7.36 -22.25 -5.55
N ALA A 36 6.23 -21.97 -4.89
CA ALA A 36 5.38 -22.99 -4.29
C ALA A 36 4.83 -23.95 -5.35
N SER A 37 4.33 -23.44 -6.49
CA SER A 37 3.86 -24.27 -7.60
C SER A 37 4.96 -25.20 -8.14
N GLY A 38 6.19 -24.70 -8.29
CA GLY A 38 7.31 -25.52 -8.75
C GLY A 38 7.77 -26.59 -7.76
N LEU A 39 7.49 -26.42 -6.46
CA LEU A 39 7.77 -27.44 -5.45
C LEU A 39 6.71 -28.54 -5.43
N THR A 40 5.45 -28.21 -5.73
CA THR A 40 4.33 -29.16 -5.70
C THR A 40 4.29 -30.10 -6.91
N ASP A 41 5.01 -29.80 -7.99
CA ASP A 41 5.03 -30.63 -9.21
C ASP A 41 5.52 -32.07 -8.96
N ASP A 42 6.48 -32.25 -8.04
CA ASP A 42 7.05 -33.55 -7.66
C ASP A 42 6.71 -33.97 -6.21
N TYR A 43 5.91 -33.17 -5.50
CA TYR A 43 5.60 -33.36 -4.08
C TYR A 43 4.13 -33.77 -3.90
N SER A 44 3.89 -34.97 -3.39
CA SER A 44 2.56 -35.56 -3.28
C SER A 44 2.31 -36.25 -1.92
N GLY A 45 1.03 -36.49 -1.63
CA GLY A 45 0.56 -37.10 -0.38
C GLY A 45 0.16 -36.06 0.67
N ALA A 46 -0.25 -36.53 1.85
CA ALA A 46 -0.85 -35.67 2.88
C ALA A 46 0.00 -34.46 3.31
N ALA A 47 1.33 -34.58 3.22
CA ALA A 47 2.23 -33.48 3.54
C ALA A 47 2.31 -32.41 2.43
N ALA A 48 2.04 -32.78 1.17
CA ALA A 48 1.89 -31.85 0.05
C ALA A 48 0.55 -31.11 0.09
N ASP A 49 -0.52 -31.83 0.46
CA ASP A 49 -1.84 -31.23 0.67
C ASP A 49 -1.77 -30.18 1.80
N ALA A 50 -1.19 -30.54 2.95
CA ALA A 50 -1.02 -29.62 4.08
C ALA A 50 -0.13 -28.40 3.75
N PHE A 51 0.89 -28.58 2.91
CA PHE A 51 1.70 -27.46 2.42
C PHE A 51 0.87 -26.53 1.52
N THR A 52 0.09 -27.09 0.60
CA THR A 52 -0.76 -26.32 -0.33
C THR A 52 -1.79 -25.50 0.44
N ASP A 53 -2.49 -26.12 1.39
CA ASP A 53 -3.47 -25.45 2.24
C ASP A 53 -2.82 -24.29 3.02
N ALA A 54 -1.68 -24.54 3.68
CA ALA A 54 -0.97 -23.51 4.44
C ALA A 54 -0.44 -22.38 3.55
N HIS A 55 0.01 -22.70 2.32
CA HIS A 55 0.45 -21.71 1.35
C HIS A 55 -0.72 -20.84 0.87
N ASP A 56 -1.87 -21.43 0.58
CA ASP A 56 -3.04 -20.71 0.09
C ASP A 56 -3.67 -19.82 1.17
N ASP A 57 -3.70 -20.28 2.42
CA ASP A 57 -4.06 -19.46 3.58
C ASP A 57 -3.12 -18.26 3.71
N TRP A 58 -1.81 -18.50 3.64
CA TRP A 58 -0.81 -17.43 3.72
C TRP A 58 -0.93 -16.42 2.57
N GLN A 59 -1.19 -16.86 1.35
CA GLN A 59 -1.43 -15.99 0.20
C GLN A 59 -2.68 -15.13 0.41
N THR A 60 -3.74 -15.73 0.94
CA THR A 60 -5.01 -15.04 1.23
C THR A 60 -4.82 -13.96 2.28
N ASP A 61 -4.17 -14.29 3.40
CA ASP A 61 -3.89 -13.32 4.47
C ASP A 61 -2.99 -12.18 3.97
N SER A 62 -1.96 -12.53 3.20
CA SER A 62 -1.04 -11.53 2.65
C SER A 62 -1.73 -10.58 1.66
N ALA A 63 -2.66 -11.08 0.85
CA ALA A 63 -3.48 -10.24 -0.03
C ALA A 63 -4.33 -9.25 0.78
N GLN A 64 -4.92 -9.68 1.90
CA GLN A 64 -5.68 -8.78 2.78
C GLN A 64 -4.81 -7.67 3.39
N TYR A 65 -3.56 -7.96 3.75
CA TYR A 65 -2.63 -6.93 4.23
C TYR A 65 -2.23 -5.95 3.12
N LEU A 66 -2.03 -6.44 1.90
CA LEU A 66 -1.78 -5.61 0.74
C LEU A 66 -2.96 -4.66 0.45
N ASP A 67 -4.19 -5.15 0.55
CA ASP A 67 -5.38 -4.32 0.38
C ASP A 67 -5.48 -3.21 1.44
N LYS A 68 -5.12 -3.52 2.70
CA LYS A 68 -5.04 -2.50 3.77
C LYS A 68 -3.98 -1.43 3.47
N LEU A 69 -2.83 -1.82 2.91
CA LEU A 69 -1.80 -0.86 2.48
C LEU A 69 -2.29 0.05 1.33
N LYS A 70 -2.98 -0.53 0.34
CA LYS A 70 -3.59 0.23 -0.76
C LYS A 70 -4.65 1.21 -0.26
N ALA A 71 -5.50 0.78 0.69
CA ALA A 71 -6.48 1.65 1.32
C ALA A 71 -5.83 2.81 2.09
N LEU A 72 -4.77 2.55 2.87
CA LEU A 72 -4.01 3.59 3.56
C LEU A 72 -3.41 4.59 2.57
N ARG A 73 -2.81 4.11 1.48
CA ARG A 73 -2.24 4.95 0.42
C ARG A 73 -3.30 5.89 -0.18
N GLN A 74 -4.49 5.37 -0.49
CA GLN A 74 -5.61 6.18 -0.99
C GLN A 74 -6.10 7.21 0.04
N GLN A 75 -6.14 6.84 1.33
CA GLN A 75 -6.53 7.76 2.40
C GLN A 75 -5.56 8.93 2.53
N VAL A 76 -4.25 8.66 2.48
CA VAL A 76 -3.20 9.70 2.53
C VAL A 76 -3.30 10.62 1.31
N GLU A 77 -3.51 10.08 0.12
CA GLU A 77 -3.70 10.86 -1.11
C GLU A 77 -4.91 11.80 -1.01
N THR A 78 -6.04 11.28 -0.54
CA THR A 78 -7.24 12.09 -0.29
C THR A 78 -6.98 13.20 0.71
N CYS A 79 -6.30 12.89 1.81
CA CYS A 79 -5.92 13.85 2.83
C CYS A 79 -5.01 14.96 2.27
N ARG A 80 -4.03 14.60 1.44
CA ARG A 80 -3.13 15.53 0.75
C ARG A 80 -3.92 16.48 -0.17
N HIS A 81 -4.83 15.96 -0.98
CA HIS A 81 -5.69 16.78 -1.85
C HIS A 81 -6.52 17.77 -1.04
N ASN A 82 -7.20 17.31 0.01
CA ASN A 82 -8.00 18.19 0.88
C ASN A 82 -7.17 19.33 1.47
N TYR A 83 -5.93 19.06 1.91
CA TYR A 83 -5.05 20.10 2.44
C TYR A 83 -4.52 21.06 1.37
N ALA A 84 -4.23 20.55 0.16
CA ALA A 84 -3.82 21.39 -0.97
C ALA A 84 -4.96 22.35 -1.37
N ASP A 85 -6.18 21.84 -1.47
CA ASP A 85 -7.38 22.62 -1.79
C ASP A 85 -7.66 23.68 -0.72
N ALA A 86 -7.59 23.31 0.56
CA ALA A 86 -7.75 24.25 1.67
C ALA A 86 -6.69 25.36 1.64
N ARG A 87 -5.43 25.03 1.31
CA ARG A 87 -4.35 26.00 1.15
C ARG A 87 -4.62 26.97 -0.01
N GLU A 88 -5.11 26.46 -1.14
CA GLU A 88 -5.45 27.29 -2.29
C GLU A 88 -6.67 28.18 -2.03
N ALA A 89 -7.72 27.65 -1.41
CA ALA A 89 -8.91 28.41 -1.02
C ALA A 89 -8.55 29.56 -0.07
N ASN A 90 -7.72 29.29 0.94
CA ASN A 90 -7.21 30.31 1.84
C ASN A 90 -6.38 31.38 1.09
N ARG A 91 -5.55 30.98 0.12
CA ARG A 91 -4.80 31.93 -0.72
C ARG A 91 -5.73 32.83 -1.53
N LYS A 92 -6.80 32.27 -2.12
CA LYS A 92 -7.80 33.01 -2.90
C LYS A 92 -8.64 33.95 -2.02
N MET A 93 -9.03 33.51 -0.82
CA MET A 93 -9.85 34.30 0.11
C MET A 93 -9.08 35.45 0.78
N PHE A 94 -7.82 35.24 1.13
CA PHE A 94 -7.04 36.22 1.90
C PHE A 94 -6.00 37.00 1.07
N GLY A 95 -5.88 36.74 -0.23
CA GLY A 95 -5.13 37.59 -1.17
C GLY A 95 -3.61 37.70 -0.93
N TRP A 96 -2.99 36.74 -0.24
CA TRP A 96 -1.53 36.78 -0.04
C TRP A 96 -0.80 36.35 -1.32
N SER A 97 -0.37 37.36 -2.09
CA SER A 97 0.81 37.26 -2.95
C SER A 97 2.05 37.26 -2.07
N SER A 98 2.85 36.19 -2.13
CA SER A 98 4.27 36.23 -1.77
C SER A 98 5.08 35.86 -3.00
#